data_AF-G4FCL8-F1
#
_entry.id   AF-G4FCL8-F1
#
_cell.length_a   1.000
_cell.length_b   1.000
_cell.length_c   1.000
_cell.angle_alpha   90.00
_cell.angle_beta   90.00
_cell.angle_gamma   90.00
#
_symmetry.space_group_name_H-M   'P 1'
#
loop_
_entity.id
_entity.type
_entity.pdbx_description
1 polymer ?
#
loop_
_entity_poly.entity_id
_entity_poly.type
_entity_poly.pdbx_seq_one_letter_code
_entity_poly.pdbx_strand_id
1 'polypeptide(L)' 'MDYIHYNPVKQGWTKAPRDWEWSSFHQNVQKGWYEPGWGTQQAPNVAEMNWEQCKP' A
#
# COMPACT_ATOMS: atom_id res chain seq x y z
N MET A 1 2.88 7.20 -11.31
CA MET A 1 3.15 5.76 -11.64
C MET A 1 2.59 4.82 -10.59
N ASP A 2 2.28 5.35 -9.41
CA ASP A 2 1.75 4.68 -8.21
C ASP A 2 0.49 3.85 -8.48
N TYR A 3 -0.40 4.36 -9.35
CA TYR A 3 -1.68 3.74 -9.64
C TYR A 3 -1.56 2.37 -10.33
N ILE A 4 -0.50 2.15 -11.12
CA ILE A 4 -0.30 0.89 -11.85
C ILE A 4 0.10 -0.23 -10.87
N HIS A 5 0.95 0.08 -9.89
CA HIS A 5 1.38 -0.87 -8.87
C HIS A 5 0.30 -1.17 -7.84
N TYR A 6 -0.60 -0.22 -7.58
CA TYR A 6 -1.71 -0.41 -6.64
C TYR A 6 -2.97 -1.03 -7.28
N ASN A 7 -3.10 -1.05 -8.61
CA ASN A 7 -4.24 -1.62 -9.32
C ASN A 7 -4.59 -3.07 -8.93
N PRO A 8 -3.64 -4.02 -8.81
CA PRO A 8 -3.98 -5.40 -8.39
C PRO A 8 -4.48 -5.48 -6.95
N VAL A 9 -4.08 -4.56 -6.07
CA VAL A 9 -4.62 -4.45 -4.70
C VAL A 9 -6.05 -3.91 -4.75
N LYS A 10 -6.28 -2.85 -5.53
CA LYS A 10 -7.61 -2.25 -5.72
C LYS A 10 -8.63 -3.24 -6.31
N GLN A 11 -8.19 -4.10 -7.23
CA GLN A 11 -9.03 -5.14 -7.85
C GLN A 11 -9.16 -6.40 -6.98
N GLY A 12 -8.52 -6.44 -5.80
CA GLY A 12 -8.59 -7.57 -4.88
C GLY A 12 -7.81 -8.81 -5.32
N TRP A 13 -6.96 -8.71 -6.33
CA TRP A 13 -6.14 -9.82 -6.83
C TRP A 13 -4.96 -10.14 -5.90
N THR A 14 -4.49 -9.13 -5.16
CA THR A 14 -3.40 -9.28 -4.18
C THR A 14 -3.67 -8.45 -2.93
N LYS A 15 -3.01 -8.79 -1.82
CA LYS A 15 -3.09 -8.03 -0.58
C LYS A 15 -2.12 -6.85 -0.54
N ALA A 16 -1.07 -6.87 -1.36
CA ALA A 16 -0.09 -5.81 -1.46
C ALA A 16 0.56 -5.75 -2.86
N PRO A 17 1.08 -4.58 -3.28
CA PRO A 17 1.75 -4.41 -4.58
C PRO A 17 2.95 -5.36 -4.77
N ARG A 18 3.64 -5.70 -3.68
CA ARG A 18 4.77 -6.64 -3.66
C ARG A 18 4.35 -8.09 -3.97
N ASP A 19 3.10 -8.45 -3.73
CA ASP A 19 2.62 -9.81 -3.95
C ASP A 19 2.24 -10.01 -5.43
N TRP A 20 2.30 -8.96 -6.25
CA TRP A 20 2.03 -9.01 -7.68
C TRP A 20 3.32 -9.11 -8.50
N GLU A 21 3.69 -10.35 -8.82
CA GLU A 21 4.92 -10.70 -9.54
C GLU A 21 5.02 -10.08 -10.94
N TRP A 22 3.88 -9.77 -11.58
CA TRP A 22 3.82 -9.29 -12.97
C TRP A 22 3.85 -7.76 -13.08
N SER A 23 4.49 -7.07 -12.14
CA SER A 23 4.72 -5.62 -12.22
C SER A 23 6.20 -5.25 -12.09
N SER A 24 6.53 -4.05 -12.57
CA SER A 24 7.84 -3.43 -12.35
C SER A 24 8.07 -2.97 -10.90
N PHE A 25 7.17 -3.30 -9.96
CA PHE A 25 7.26 -2.91 -8.56
C PHE A 25 8.58 -3.37 -7.93
N HIS A 26 8.94 -4.64 -8.11
CA HIS A 26 10.17 -5.23 -7.59
C HIS A 26 11.43 -4.49 -8.07
N GLN A 27 11.48 -4.13 -9.36
CA GLN A 27 12.60 -3.38 -9.92
C GLN A 27 12.66 -1.95 -9.37
N ASN A 28 11.51 -1.33 -9.13
CA ASN A 28 11.44 0.02 -8.59
C ASN A 28 11.82 0.04 -7.10
N VAL A 29 11.50 -1.00 -6.33
CA VAL A 29 12.01 -1.19 -4.95
C VAL A 29 13.53 -1.35 -4.95
N GLN A 30 14.09 -2.16 -5.84
CA GLN A 30 15.55 -2.32 -5.97
C GLN A 30 16.27 -1.02 -6.36
N LYS A 31 15.60 -0.15 -7.11
CA LYS A 31 16.09 1.20 -7.47
C LYS A 31 15.89 2.23 -6.37
N GLY A 32 15.26 1.87 -5.25
CA GLY A 32 14.97 2.78 -4.13
C GLY A 32 13.83 3.77 -4.41
N TRP A 33 13.00 3.52 -5.42
CA TRP A 33 11.89 4.41 -5.77
C TRP A 33 10.64 4.15 -4.92
N TYR A 34 10.49 2.93 -4.40
CA TYR A 34 9.44 2.57 -3.46
C TYR A 34 10.01 1.83 -2.26
N GLU A 35 9.42 2.07 -1.11
CA GLU A 35 9.65 1.26 0.08
C GLU A 35 9.11 -0.17 -0.12
N PRO A 36 9.77 -1.22 0.40
CA PRO A 36 9.27 -2.59 0.35
C PRO A 36 7.88 -2.78 0.99
N GLY A 37 7.52 -1.91 1.95
CA GLY A 37 6.20 -1.85 2.60
C GLY A 37 5.20 -0.91 1.92
N TRP A 38 5.52 -0.38 0.75
CA TRP A 38 4.62 0.53 0.05
C TRP A 38 3.32 -0.18 -0.35
N GLY A 39 2.18 0.43 -0.01
CA GLY A 39 0.85 -0.13 -0.28
C GLY A 39 0.42 -1.29 0.61
N THR A 40 1.15 -1.58 1.70
CA THR A 40 0.76 -2.60 2.70
C THR A 40 -0.03 -2.01 3.87
N GLN A 41 -0.64 -0.83 3.71
CA GLN A 41 -1.41 -0.21 4.80
C GLN A 41 -2.59 -1.10 5.18
N GLN A 42 -2.44 -1.78 6.32
CA GLN A 42 -3.59 -2.29 7.05
C GLN A 42 -4.43 -1.06 7.40
N ALA A 43 -5.72 -1.08 7.05
CA ALA A 43 -6.62 -0.05 7.52
C ALA A 43 -6.46 0.04 9.04
N PRO A 44 -6.27 1.24 9.62
CA PRO A 44 -6.20 1.38 11.06
C PRO A 44 -7.45 0.72 11.65
N ASN A 45 -7.28 -0.02 12.75
CA ASN A 45 -8.41 -0.58 13.45
C ASN A 45 -9.32 0.58 13.84
N VAL A 46 -10.49 0.66 13.22
CA VAL A 46 -11.45 1.75 13.44
C VAL A 46 -11.83 1.85 14.92
N ALA A 47 -11.76 0.75 15.67
CA ALA A 47 -12.00 0.73 17.11
C ALA A 47 -10.92 1.42 17.96
N GLU A 48 -9.68 1.55 17.44
CA GLU A 48 -8.55 2.21 18.13
C GLU A 48 -8.35 3.65 17.65
N MET A 49 -9.14 4.08 16.66
CA MET A 49 -9.07 5.43 16.11
C MET A 49 -9.72 6.39 17.12
N ASN A 50 -8.90 7.00 17.98
CA ASN A 50 -9.34 8.01 18.93
C ASN A 50 -9.76 9.29 18.17
N TRP A 51 -11.06 9.38 17.87
CA TRP A 51 -11.69 10.48 17.14
C TRP A 51 -11.80 11.77 17.97
N GLU A 52 -11.44 11.75 19.26
CA GLU A 52 -11.54 12.90 20.16
C GLU A 52 -10.30 13.83 20.13
N GLN A 53 -9.30 13.54 19.30
CA GLN A 53 -8.05 14.34 19.21
C GLN A 53 -8.14 15.58 18.31
N CYS A 54 -9.21 15.74 17.53
CA CYS A 54 -9.52 17.02 16.88
C CYS A 54 -10.34 17.89 17.85
N LYS A 55 -9.68 18.42 18.88
CA LYS A 55 -10.16 19.64 19.55
C LYS A 55 -9.38 20.84 18.96
N PRO A 56 -10.06 21.97 18.71
CA PRO A 56 -9.46 23.15 18.08
C PRO A 56 -8.30 23.74 18.89
#